data_AF-A0A7S1M1G3-F1
#
_entry.id   AF-A0A7S1M1G3-F1
#
_cell.length_a   1.000
_cell.length_b   1.000
_cell.length_c   1.000
_cell.angle_alpha   90.00
_cell.angle_beta   90.00
_cell.angle_gamma   90.00
#
_symmetry.space_group_name_H-M   'P 1'
#
loop_
_entity.id
_entity.type
_entity.pdbx_description
1 polymer ?
#
loop_
_entity_poly.entity_id
_entity_poly.type
_entity_poly.pdbx_seq_one_letter_code
_entity_poly.pdbx_strand_id
1 'polypeptide(L)'
;VDLQQALLAERVAYTHRLCVIRNWAERRLLAMSEAAVAAFAQFRDWVVLRHQKELAAVSGLIEIVKQHIESEEVVLARLTLEGSHLHRHPNVRLRAPAPPVVPPPLEGAAPWRWTVGQLHNLLDVLANAARALSPGARTLPAQSLAALLARLLQPAGEGAEELRA
;
A
#
# COMPACT_ATOMS: atom_id res chain seq x y z
N VAL A 1 23.97 70.91 -60.72
CA VAL A 1 24.25 69.64 -60.00
C VAL A 1 23.96 68.52 -60.98
N ASP A 2 24.99 67.79 -61.38
CA ASP A 2 24.91 66.87 -62.52
C ASP A 2 24.16 65.59 -62.15
N LEU A 3 23.21 65.18 -62.99
CA LEU A 3 22.41 63.96 -62.84
C LEU A 3 23.27 62.72 -62.53
N GLN A 4 24.47 62.66 -63.12
CA GLN A 4 25.41 61.56 -62.90
C GLN A 4 25.92 61.49 -61.45
N GLN A 5 26.15 62.63 -60.80
CA GLN A 5 26.56 62.66 -59.39
C GLN A 5 25.44 62.18 -58.48
N ALA A 6 24.18 62.55 -58.77
CA ALA A 6 23.01 62.07 -58.03
C ALA A 6 22.84 60.55 -58.15
N LEU A 7 23.01 59.98 -59.35
CA LEU A 7 22.92 58.52 -59.55
C LEU A 7 24.02 57.74 -58.82
N LEU A 8 25.24 58.28 -58.79
CA LEU A 8 26.33 57.66 -58.05
C LEU A 8 26.08 57.71 -56.54
N ALA A 9 25.59 58.84 -56.02
CA ALA A 9 25.25 58.98 -54.61
C ALA A 9 24.17 57.97 -54.18
N GLU A 10 23.09 57.83 -54.97
CA GLU A 10 22.04 56.85 -54.70
C GLU A 10 22.55 55.40 -54.78
N ARG A 11 23.43 55.07 -55.74
CA ARG A 11 24.03 53.74 -55.84
C ARG A 11 24.87 53.41 -54.61
N VAL A 12 25.67 54.36 -54.13
CA VAL A 12 26.48 54.20 -52.90
C VAL A 12 25.58 54.06 -51.67
N ALA A 13 24.52 54.86 -51.57
CA ALA A 13 23.56 54.77 -50.47
C ALA A 13 22.85 53.40 -50.45
N TYR A 14 22.45 52.90 -51.63
CA TYR A 14 21.81 51.60 -51.77
C TYR A 14 22.75 50.44 -51.39
N THR A 15 23.99 50.43 -51.89
CA THR A 15 24.96 49.38 -51.54
C THR A 15 25.31 49.40 -50.06
N HIS A 16 25.41 50.59 -49.45
CA HIS A 16 25.60 50.73 -48.02
C HIS A 16 24.41 50.12 -47.24
N ARG A 17 23.17 50.45 -47.60
CA ARG A 17 21.98 49.88 -46.96
C ARG A 17 21.93 48.35 -47.07
N LEU A 18 22.25 47.80 -48.24
CA LEU A 18 22.34 46.35 -48.41
C LEU A 18 23.43 45.72 -47.55
N CYS A 19 24.59 46.36 -47.45
CA CYS A 19 25.68 45.90 -46.58
C CYS A 19 25.26 45.89 -45.11
N VAL A 20 24.56 46.94 -44.65
CA VAL A 20 24.03 47.01 -43.28
C VAL A 20 23.03 45.88 -43.01
N ILE A 21 22.08 45.65 -43.93
CA ILE A 21 21.09 44.57 -43.79
C ILE A 21 21.78 43.21 -43.77
N ARG A 22 22.73 42.97 -44.67
CA ARG A 22 23.51 41.72 -44.71
C ARG A 22 24.26 41.50 -43.39
N ASN A 23 25.01 42.49 -42.93
CA ASN A 23 25.79 42.40 -41.70
C ASN A 23 24.89 42.20 -40.48
N TRP A 24 23.73 42.85 -40.45
CA TRP A 24 22.73 42.63 -39.40
C TRP A 24 22.19 41.20 -39.42
N ALA A 25 21.81 40.69 -40.60
CA ALA A 25 21.30 39.33 -40.76
C ALA A 25 22.35 38.28 -40.37
N GLU A 26 23.60 38.47 -40.80
CA GLU A 26 24.72 37.59 -40.47
C GLU A 26 24.96 37.54 -38.95
N ARG A 27 25.05 38.70 -38.29
CA ARG A 27 25.18 38.76 -36.82
C ARG A 27 24.00 38.11 -36.11
N ARG A 28 22.78 38.30 -36.63
CA ARG A 28 21.58 37.70 -36.05
C ARG A 28 21.58 36.18 -36.16
N LEU A 29 21.97 35.65 -37.32
CA LEU A 29 22.09 34.20 -37.54
C LEU A 29 23.20 33.59 -36.68
N LEU A 30 24.35 34.25 -36.58
CA LEU A 30 25.43 33.81 -35.69
C LEU A 30 24.97 33.76 -34.23
N ALA A 31 24.37 34.84 -33.73
CA ALA A 31 23.83 34.87 -32.36
C ALA A 31 22.77 33.79 -32.10
N MET A 32 21.90 33.50 -33.07
CA MET A 32 20.93 32.42 -32.95
C MET A 32 21.60 31.04 -32.94
N SER A 33 22.62 30.83 -33.76
CA SER A 33 23.37 29.57 -33.78
C SER A 33 24.12 29.33 -32.47
N GLU A 34 24.75 30.36 -31.91
CA GLU A 34 25.43 30.30 -30.61
C GLU A 34 24.44 30.00 -29.48
N ALA A 35 23.29 30.66 -29.47
CA ALA A 35 22.24 30.42 -28.48
C ALA A 35 21.70 28.97 -28.57
N ALA A 36 21.51 28.45 -29.79
CA ALA A 36 21.08 27.08 -29.99
C ALA A 36 22.13 26.07 -29.48
N VAL A 37 23.41 26.28 -29.79
CA VAL A 37 24.52 25.45 -29.29
C VAL A 37 24.58 25.48 -27.75
N ALA A 38 24.44 26.65 -27.14
CA ALA A 38 24.40 26.79 -25.69
C ALA A 38 23.20 26.04 -25.06
N ALA A 39 22.01 26.12 -25.68
CA ALA A 39 20.84 25.37 -25.22
C ALA A 39 21.04 23.85 -25.32
N PHE A 40 21.61 23.36 -26.42
CA PHE A 40 21.93 21.93 -26.57
C PHE A 40 22.96 21.45 -25.54
N ALA A 41 23.96 22.27 -25.21
CA ALA A 41 24.89 21.96 -24.14
C ALA A 41 24.17 21.82 -22.79
N GLN A 42 23.27 22.76 -22.45
CA GLN A 42 22.47 22.70 -21.23
C GLN A 42 21.57 21.45 -21.18
N PHE A 43 20.93 21.08 -22.28
CA PHE A 43 20.11 19.87 -22.34
C PHE A 43 20.93 18.61 -22.11
N ARG A 44 22.14 18.53 -22.69
CA ARG A 44 23.05 17.41 -22.45
C ARG A 44 23.42 17.33 -20.97
N ASP A 45 23.73 18.46 -20.34
CA ASP A 45 24.07 18.50 -18.91
C ASP A 45 22.87 18.09 -18.05
N TRP A 46 21.65 18.51 -18.39
CA TRP A 46 20.43 18.09 -17.71
C TRP A 46 20.16 16.59 -17.83
N VAL A 47 20.45 15.98 -18.98
CA VAL A 47 20.32 14.52 -19.16
C VAL A 47 21.29 13.79 -18.23
N VAL A 48 22.54 14.24 -18.15
CA VAL A 48 23.54 13.64 -17.26
C VAL A 48 23.14 13.81 -15.79
N LEU A 49 22.73 15.01 -15.38
CA LEU A 49 22.26 15.28 -14.02
C LEU A 49 21.02 14.45 -13.66
N ARG A 50 20.08 14.32 -14.58
CA ARG A 50 18.89 13.50 -14.39
C ARG A 50 19.28 12.03 -14.17
N HIS A 51 20.16 11.50 -15.00
CA HIS A 51 20.63 10.13 -14.85
C HIS A 51 21.33 9.91 -13.50
N GLN A 52 22.18 10.84 -13.07
CA GLN A 52 22.81 10.79 -11.75
C GLN A 52 21.78 10.81 -10.61
N LYS A 53 20.73 11.64 -10.73
CA LYS A 53 19.66 11.70 -9.73
C LYS A 53 18.82 10.42 -9.69
N GLU A 54 18.54 9.82 -10.84
CA GLU A 54 17.87 8.52 -10.93
C GLU A 54 18.70 7.43 -10.26
N LEU A 55 20.02 7.38 -10.53
CA LEU A 55 20.93 6.45 -9.85
C LEU A 55 20.95 6.67 -8.34
N ALA A 56 21.01 7.93 -7.88
CA ALA A 56 20.97 8.25 -6.46
C ALA A 56 19.65 7.82 -5.80
N ALA A 57 18.51 7.95 -6.49
CA ALA A 57 17.22 7.49 -6.00
C ALA A 57 17.14 5.96 -5.91
N VAL A 58 17.71 5.24 -6.88
CA VAL A 58 17.84 3.78 -6.86
C VAL A 58 18.76 3.33 -5.72
N SER A 59 19.92 3.97 -5.54
CA SER A 59 20.80 3.71 -4.39
C SER A 59 20.09 3.95 -3.06
N GLY A 60 19.32 5.05 -2.95
CA GLY A 60 18.51 5.32 -1.77
C GLY A 60 17.45 4.23 -1.50
N LEU A 61 16.83 3.70 -2.55
CA LEU A 61 15.89 2.58 -2.42
C LEU A 61 16.60 1.31 -1.91
N ILE A 62 17.78 1.00 -2.47
CA ILE A 62 18.59 -0.15 -2.05
C ILE A 62 18.95 -0.02 -0.56
N GLU A 63 19.39 1.15 -0.11
CA GLU A 63 19.72 1.38 1.30
C GLU A 63 18.51 1.22 2.22
N ILE A 64 17.33 1.71 1.83
CA ILE A 64 16.10 1.52 2.63
C ILE A 64 15.77 0.02 2.73
N VAL A 65 15.85 -0.72 1.63
CA VAL A 65 15.56 -2.16 1.63
C VAL A 65 16.58 -2.92 2.46
N LYS A 66 17.87 -2.61 2.29
CA LYS A 66 18.97 -3.17 3.08
C LYS A 66 18.75 -2.93 4.58
N GLN A 67 18.40 -1.72 4.97
CA GLN A 67 18.11 -1.38 6.37
C GLN A 67 16.97 -2.23 6.95
N HIS A 68 15.88 -2.46 6.21
CA HIS A 68 14.77 -3.29 6.68
C HIS A 68 15.13 -4.79 6.73
N ILE A 69 16.01 -5.26 5.84
CA ILE A 69 16.55 -6.63 5.89
C ILE A 69 17.44 -6.79 7.13
N GLU A 70 18.33 -5.84 7.38
CA GLU A 70 19.25 -5.85 8.53
C GLU A 70 18.53 -5.70 9.87
N SER A 71 17.42 -4.96 9.91
CA SER A 71 16.59 -4.82 11.10
C SER A 71 15.56 -5.95 11.28
N GLU A 72 15.46 -6.87 10.32
CA GLU A 72 14.43 -7.92 10.28
C GLU A 72 12.98 -7.36 10.35
N GLU A 73 12.77 -6.12 9.93
CA GLU A 73 11.47 -5.45 9.98
C GLU A 73 10.77 -5.50 8.62
N VAL A 74 9.46 -5.75 8.62
CA VAL A 74 8.66 -5.69 7.41
C VAL A 74 8.50 -4.24 6.92
N VAL A 75 8.63 -4.03 5.61
CA VAL A 75 8.45 -2.71 4.99
C VAL A 75 6.96 -2.33 5.02
N LEU A 76 6.57 -1.56 6.03
CA LEU A 76 5.18 -1.08 6.19
C LEU A 76 4.84 0.14 5.34
N ALA A 77 5.75 0.66 4.53
CA ALA A 77 5.51 1.82 3.66
C ALA A 77 5.53 1.42 2.19
N ARG A 78 4.66 2.01 1.36
CA ARG A 78 4.77 1.85 -0.10
C ARG A 78 5.89 2.76 -0.59
N LEU A 79 6.92 2.14 -1.14
CA LEU A 79 8.01 2.83 -1.81
C LEU A 79 7.65 2.94 -3.30
N THR A 80 7.62 4.16 -3.84
CA THR A 80 7.40 4.41 -5.27
C THR A 80 8.55 5.23 -5.82
N LEU A 81 9.10 4.76 -6.94
CA LEU A 81 10.13 5.46 -7.68
C LEU A 81 9.45 6.17 -8.87
N GLU A 82 9.39 7.50 -8.82
CA GLU A 82 8.82 8.32 -9.89
C GLU A 82 9.90 9.25 -10.45
N GLY A 83 10.42 8.90 -11.64
CA GLY A 83 11.56 9.59 -12.22
C GLY A 83 12.80 9.52 -11.33
N SER A 84 13.30 10.68 -10.92
CA SER A 84 14.49 10.82 -10.07
C SER A 84 14.19 10.93 -8.58
N HIS A 85 12.94 10.67 -8.17
CA HIS A 85 12.49 10.81 -6.80
C HIS A 85 12.00 9.49 -6.23
N LEU A 86 12.43 9.21 -4.99
CA LEU A 86 11.95 8.11 -4.18
C LEU A 86 10.92 8.64 -3.18
N HIS A 87 9.67 8.20 -3.33
CA HIS A 87 8.58 8.56 -2.45
C HIS A 87 8.27 7.42 -1.48
N ARG A 88 8.14 7.76 -0.19
CA ARG A 88 7.71 6.84 0.86
C ARG A 88 6.31 7.22 1.30
N HIS A 89 5.33 6.42 0.92
CA HIS A 89 3.94 6.62 1.33
C HIS A 89 3.62 5.74 2.53
N PRO A 90 3.05 6.29 3.62
CA PRO A 90 2.57 5.46 4.71
C PRO A 90 1.44 4.54 4.21
N ASN A 91 1.55 3.23 4.43
CA ASN A 91 0.50 2.28 4.01
C ASN A 91 -0.72 2.38 4.92
N VAL A 92 -1.57 3.38 4.68
CA VAL A 92 -2.87 3.49 5.34
C VAL A 92 -3.83 2.40 4.84
N ARG A 93 -3.61 1.89 3.61
CA ARG A 93 -4.54 0.97 2.93
C ARG A 93 -4.20 -0.53 3.02
N LEU A 94 -3.09 -0.91 3.66
CA LEU A 94 -2.71 -2.33 3.85
C LEU A 94 -2.95 -2.84 5.27
N ARG A 95 -3.57 -2.04 6.16
CA ARG A 95 -4.03 -2.58 7.43
C ARG A 95 -5.16 -3.56 7.14
N ALA A 96 -4.99 -4.80 7.58
CA ALA A 96 -6.10 -5.74 7.61
C ALA A 96 -7.28 -5.05 8.32
N PRO A 97 -8.51 -5.14 7.78
CA PRO A 97 -9.68 -4.59 8.47
C PRO A 97 -9.68 -5.16 9.89
N ALA A 98 -9.97 -4.30 10.87
CA ALA A 98 -10.04 -4.74 12.26
C ALA A 98 -10.94 -5.98 12.33
N PRO A 99 -10.53 -7.04 13.07
CA PRO A 99 -11.34 -8.24 13.17
C PRO A 99 -12.77 -7.86 13.59
N PRO A 100 -13.80 -8.49 13.02
CA PRO A 100 -15.17 -8.15 13.34
C PRO A 100 -15.35 -8.26 14.86
N VAL A 101 -15.84 -7.19 15.47
CA VAL A 101 -16.12 -7.14 16.91
C VAL A 101 -17.16 -8.21 17.19
N VAL A 102 -16.76 -9.32 17.82
CA VAL A 102 -17.70 -10.34 18.27
C VAL A 102 -18.59 -9.66 19.31
N PRO A 103 -19.91 -9.52 19.07
CA PRO A 103 -20.78 -8.88 20.03
C PRO A 103 -20.74 -9.67 21.34
N PRO A 104 -20.80 -8.99 22.50
CA PRO A 104 -20.90 -9.69 23.77
C PRO A 104 -22.11 -10.63 23.75
N PRO A 105 -22.02 -11.83 24.34
CA PRO A 105 -23.13 -12.76 24.37
C PRO A 105 -24.36 -12.10 25.00
N LEU A 106 -25.49 -12.13 24.28
CA LEU A 106 -26.74 -11.48 24.65
C LEU A 106 -27.42 -12.11 25.89
N GLU A 107 -26.87 -13.21 26.40
CA GLU A 107 -27.45 -13.97 27.51
C GLU A 107 -26.90 -13.50 28.86
N GLY A 108 -27.78 -12.96 29.70
CA GLY A 108 -27.49 -12.80 31.12
C GLY A 108 -27.52 -14.15 31.83
N ALA A 109 -26.44 -14.48 32.55
CA ALA A 109 -26.35 -15.67 33.39
C ALA A 109 -27.27 -15.52 34.62
N ALA A 110 -28.56 -15.81 34.46
CA ALA A 110 -29.48 -15.93 35.59
C ALA A 110 -29.36 -17.36 36.19
N PRO A 111 -29.18 -17.51 37.52
CA PRO A 111 -28.83 -18.81 38.12
C PRO A 111 -29.91 -19.90 37.97
N TRP A 112 -31.16 -19.52 37.68
CA TRP A 112 -32.30 -20.43 37.48
C TRP A 112 -32.69 -20.61 36.00
N ARG A 113 -31.93 -20.05 35.06
CA ARG A 113 -32.23 -20.13 33.64
C ARG A 113 -31.08 -20.84 32.92
N TRP A 114 -31.40 -21.90 32.20
CA TRP A 114 -30.42 -22.54 31.34
C TRP A 114 -30.02 -21.62 30.19
N THR A 115 -28.72 -21.48 29.96
CA THR A 115 -28.19 -20.79 28.78
C THR A 115 -28.44 -21.62 27.52
N VAL A 116 -28.48 -20.98 26.35
CA VAL A 116 -28.66 -21.70 25.09
C VAL A 116 -27.52 -22.71 24.89
N GLY A 117 -26.30 -22.39 25.35
CA GLY A 117 -25.17 -23.33 25.36
C GLY A 117 -25.42 -24.56 26.25
N GLN A 118 -25.94 -24.37 27.46
CA GLN A 118 -26.29 -25.49 28.35
C GLN A 118 -27.38 -26.39 27.76
N LEU A 119 -28.39 -25.79 27.11
CA LEU A 119 -29.44 -26.51 26.41
C LEU A 119 -28.90 -27.31 25.21
N HIS A 120 -28.01 -26.74 24.41
CA HIS A 120 -27.37 -27.45 23.30
C HIS A 120 -26.52 -28.63 23.81
N ASN A 121 -25.72 -28.42 24.85
CA ASN A 121 -24.92 -29.49 25.44
C ASN A 121 -25.79 -30.63 25.99
N LEU A 122 -26.90 -30.31 26.66
CA LEU A 122 -27.84 -31.33 27.13
C LEU A 122 -28.46 -32.10 25.95
N LEU A 123 -28.84 -31.39 24.90
CA LEU A 123 -29.38 -32.00 23.68
C LEU A 123 -28.37 -32.93 23.03
N ASP A 124 -27.10 -32.53 22.93
CA ASP A 124 -26.02 -33.35 22.36
C ASP A 124 -25.78 -34.61 23.20
N VAL A 125 -25.75 -34.50 24.52
CA VAL A 125 -25.62 -35.65 25.43
C VAL A 125 -26.79 -36.62 25.25
N LEU A 126 -28.03 -36.12 25.17
CA LEU A 126 -29.22 -36.95 24.96
C LEU A 126 -29.22 -37.59 23.56
N ALA A 127 -28.84 -36.85 22.52
CA ALA A 127 -28.75 -37.35 21.15
C ALA A 127 -27.69 -38.47 21.04
N ASN A 128 -26.55 -38.30 21.70
CA ASN A 128 -25.49 -39.32 21.73
C ASN A 128 -25.91 -40.56 22.53
N ALA A 129 -26.60 -40.39 23.66
CA ALA A 129 -27.15 -41.51 24.43
C ALA A 129 -28.20 -42.29 23.64
N ALA A 130 -29.08 -41.60 22.89
CA ALA A 130 -30.08 -42.24 22.03
C ALA A 130 -29.42 -43.08 20.92
N ARG A 131 -28.39 -42.52 20.27
CA ARG A 131 -27.60 -43.24 19.25
C ARG A 131 -26.85 -44.45 19.82
N ALA A 132 -26.37 -44.36 21.06
CA ALA A 132 -25.66 -45.46 21.72
C ALA A 132 -26.58 -46.66 22.04
N LEU A 133 -27.85 -46.39 22.35
CA LEU A 133 -28.86 -47.44 22.57
C LEU A 133 -29.32 -48.08 21.26
N SER A 134 -29.53 -47.28 20.21
CA SER A 134 -29.91 -47.77 18.89
C SER A 134 -29.48 -46.78 17.80
N PRO A 135 -28.72 -47.23 16.78
CA PRO A 135 -28.31 -46.35 15.69
C PRO A 135 -29.55 -45.86 14.93
N GLY A 136 -29.80 -44.53 14.96
CA GLY A 136 -30.94 -43.88 14.30
C GLY A 136 -32.15 -43.60 15.19
N ALA A 137 -32.15 -44.03 16.46
CA ALA A 137 -33.23 -43.70 17.39
C ALA A 137 -33.20 -42.20 17.77
N ARG A 138 -34.38 -41.56 17.71
CA ARG A 138 -34.61 -40.18 18.15
C ARG A 138 -35.32 -40.09 19.50
N THR A 139 -35.67 -41.24 20.08
CA THR A 139 -36.45 -41.35 21.32
C THR A 139 -35.67 -42.17 22.33
N LEU A 140 -35.68 -41.71 23.58
CA LEU A 140 -35.13 -42.41 24.72
C LEU A 140 -36.26 -42.96 25.58
N PRO A 141 -36.18 -44.21 26.06
CA PRO A 141 -37.13 -44.70 27.04
C PRO A 141 -37.01 -43.89 28.34
N ALA A 142 -38.15 -43.60 28.98
CA ALA A 142 -38.23 -42.70 30.13
C ALA A 142 -37.30 -43.09 31.29
N GLN A 143 -37.06 -44.40 31.46
CA GLN A 143 -36.16 -44.94 32.49
C GLN A 143 -34.70 -44.57 32.25
N SER A 144 -34.24 -44.59 30.99
CA SER A 144 -32.87 -44.20 30.62
C SER A 144 -32.66 -42.69 30.70
N LEU A 145 -33.69 -41.91 30.37
CA LEU A 145 -33.67 -40.46 30.52
C LEU A 145 -33.59 -40.06 32.00
N ALA A 146 -34.39 -40.70 32.86
CA ALA A 146 -34.34 -40.47 34.31
C ALA A 146 -32.98 -40.82 34.92
N ALA A 147 -32.36 -41.92 34.48
CA ALA A 147 -31.02 -42.31 34.93
C ALA A 147 -29.93 -41.32 34.48
N LEU A 148 -30.01 -40.79 33.26
CA LEU A 148 -29.08 -39.77 32.76
C LEU A 148 -29.23 -38.45 33.51
N LEU A 149 -30.46 -38.00 33.74
CA LEU A 149 -30.73 -36.79 34.53
C LEU A 149 -30.23 -36.96 35.96
N ALA A 150 -30.51 -38.09 36.61
CA ALA A 150 -30.01 -38.39 37.95
C ALA A 150 -28.47 -38.37 38.02
N ARG A 151 -27.79 -38.86 36.98
CA ARG A 151 -26.32 -38.81 36.88
C ARG A 151 -25.79 -37.39 36.63
N LEU A 152 -26.50 -36.55 35.87
CA LEU A 152 -26.12 -35.15 35.64
C LEU A 152 -26.40 -34.24 36.85
N LEU A 153 -27.35 -34.63 37.70
CA LEU A 153 -27.67 -33.97 38.98
C LEU A 153 -26.74 -34.38 40.12
N GLN A 154 -25.96 -35.45 39.96
CA GLN A 154 -24.90 -35.75 40.92
C GLN A 154 -23.82 -34.67 40.82
N PRO A 155 -23.46 -34.00 41.92
CA PRO A 155 -22.33 -33.09 41.90
C PRO A 155 -21.12 -33.89 41.44
N ALA A 156 -20.40 -33.38 40.45
CA ALA A 156 -19.08 -33.91 40.10
C ALA A 156 -18.27 -33.89 41.40
N GLY A 157 -17.99 -35.07 41.95
CA GLY A 157 -17.33 -35.21 43.23
C GLY A 157 -16.04 -34.39 43.27
N GLU A 158 -15.84 -33.72 44.40
CA GLU A 158 -14.57 -33.19 44.87
C GLU A 158 -13.44 -34.18 44.55
N GLY A 159 -12.59 -33.82 43.60
CA GLY A 159 -11.56 -34.74 43.10
C GLY A 159 -10.45 -34.05 42.31
N ALA A 160 -10.17 -32.77 42.61
CA ALA A 160 -9.12 -32.00 41.94
C ALA A 160 -8.27 -31.15 42.91
N GLU A 161 -8.07 -31.57 44.16
CA GLU A 161 -7.12 -30.91 45.08
C GLU A 161 -5.97 -31.76 45.64
N GLU A 162 -5.88 -33.06 45.33
CA GLU A 162 -4.70 -33.86 45.70
C GLU A 162 -3.84 -34.20 44.48
N LEU A 163 -3.00 -33.25 44.02
CA LEU A 163 -1.81 -33.55 43.20
C LEU A 163 -0.83 -32.36 43.11
N ARG A 164 -0.72 -31.56 44.18
CA ARG A 164 0.39 -30.63 44.39
C ARG A 164 0.82 -30.62 45.85
N ALA A 165 1.65 -31.60 46.21
CA ALA A 165 2.62 -31.52 47.29
C ALA A 165 3.82 -32.39 46.93
#